data_AF-A0A923U248-F1
#
_entry.id   AF-A0A923U248-F1
#
_cell.length_a   1.000
_cell.length_b   1.000
_cell.length_c   1.000
_cell.angle_alpha   90.00
_cell.angle_beta   90.00
_cell.angle_gamma   90.00
#
_symmetry.space_group_name_H-M   'P 1'
#
loop_
_entity.id
_entity.type
_entity.pdbx_description
1 polymer ?
#
loop_
_entity_poly.entity_id
_entity_poly.type
_entity_poly.pdbx_seq_one_letter_code
_entity_poly.pdbx_strand_id
1 'polypeptide(L)'
;MTSFPKILIYLAISASFTACVTTRDQLNEERGIHADNEESAPSRAAPTHSVQSEDLPTRGRGAETEIAKRPETAPDKNDANISSRPATAPGPYSPPAPQAAVPAPARDASTYGAEELRSEVARLTGEVEELRHEREINEKGKSEEEKKAQARVAELEKKLKELQPDTPKVPEGKTPLEAAKEAFSSDRYDDAVLFASQVLEKSDTGKEAEEATYIRGEAYYKKQQFNKAIVDFSHFPEKFQKSSYHPKALLRIAECFEMMGRKDDAKAFYSDLLDKFPKTGEGKLAKKRLKLKK
;
A
#
# COMPACT_ATOMS: atom_id res chain seq x y z
N MET A 1 37.08 -35.54 37.05
CA MET A 1 37.28 -35.91 35.63
C MET A 1 35.98 -36.56 35.16
N THR A 2 35.14 -36.06 34.26
CA THR A 2 35.16 -34.99 33.26
C THR A 2 33.68 -34.56 33.08
N SER A 3 33.32 -33.34 33.49
CA SER A 3 31.96 -32.78 33.31
C SER A 3 32.03 -31.61 32.33
N PHE A 4 32.28 -31.93 31.06
CA PHE A 4 32.36 -30.96 29.96
C PHE A 4 31.60 -31.46 28.70
N PRO A 5 30.26 -31.63 28.76
CA PRO A 5 29.50 -31.56 27.50
C PRO A 5 28.32 -30.57 27.50
N LYS A 6 27.92 -30.00 28.65
CA LYS A 6 26.68 -29.18 28.72
C LYS A 6 26.81 -27.74 28.18
N ILE A 7 28.01 -27.17 28.19
CA ILE A 7 28.28 -25.80 27.69
C ILE A 7 28.37 -25.77 26.15
N LEU A 8 28.79 -26.87 25.52
CA LEU A 8 28.97 -26.94 24.06
C LEU A 8 27.64 -26.98 23.28
N ILE A 9 26.58 -27.52 23.86
CA ILE A 9 25.24 -27.54 23.22
C ILE A 9 24.62 -26.13 23.23
N TYR A 10 24.81 -25.38 24.33
CA TYR A 10 24.29 -24.02 24.47
C TYR A 10 25.01 -23.03 23.54
N LEU A 11 26.33 -23.21 23.34
CA LEU A 11 27.13 -22.42 22.39
C LEU A 11 26.86 -22.76 20.92
N ALA A 12 26.51 -24.02 20.60
CA ALA A 12 26.19 -24.41 19.23
C ALA A 12 24.86 -23.82 18.73
N ILE A 13 23.87 -23.66 19.63
CA ILE A 13 22.57 -23.07 19.30
C ILE A 13 22.69 -21.54 19.15
N SER A 14 23.54 -20.86 19.95
CA SER A 14 23.77 -19.42 19.79
C SER A 14 24.60 -19.08 18.54
N ALA A 15 25.63 -19.88 18.23
CA ALA A 15 26.48 -19.66 17.05
C ALA A 15 25.70 -19.80 15.73
N SER A 16 24.71 -20.69 15.68
CA SER A 16 23.84 -20.87 14.50
C SER A 16 22.91 -19.67 14.27
N PHE A 17 22.55 -18.94 15.33
CA PHE A 17 21.70 -17.75 15.24
C PHE A 17 22.49 -16.49 14.88
N THR A 18 23.71 -16.35 15.41
CA THR A 18 24.60 -15.23 15.06
C THR A 18 25.01 -15.28 13.59
N ALA A 19 25.35 -16.46 13.04
CA ALA A 19 25.72 -16.60 11.64
C ALA A 19 24.59 -16.26 10.64
N CYS A 20 23.33 -16.42 11.04
CA CYS A 20 22.15 -16.12 10.21
C CYS A 20 21.79 -14.62 10.21
N VAL A 21 22.09 -13.91 11.29
CA VAL A 21 21.90 -12.44 11.36
C VAL A 21 22.99 -11.72 10.58
N THR A 22 24.25 -12.18 10.62
CA THR A 22 25.35 -11.51 9.90
C THR A 22 25.24 -11.62 8.37
N THR A 23 24.61 -12.68 7.85
CA THR A 23 24.37 -12.83 6.40
C THR A 23 23.22 -11.97 5.89
N ARG A 24 22.30 -11.54 6.76
CA ARG A 24 21.20 -10.65 6.39
C ARG A 24 21.62 -9.17 6.35
N ASP A 25 22.62 -8.78 7.15
CA ASP A 25 23.21 -7.43 7.07
C ASP A 25 24.12 -7.27 5.84
N GLN A 26 24.89 -8.29 5.46
CA GLN A 26 25.79 -8.18 4.29
C GLN A 26 25.10 -8.12 2.92
N LEU A 27 23.81 -8.46 2.82
CA LEU A 27 23.05 -8.34 1.56
C LEU A 27 22.34 -6.98 1.41
N ASN A 28 22.33 -6.14 2.44
CA ASN A 28 21.61 -4.86 2.42
C ASN A 28 22.52 -3.65 2.13
N GLU A 29 23.84 -3.88 1.99
CA GLU A 29 24.85 -2.82 1.84
C GLU A 29 25.29 -2.59 0.38
N GLU A 30 24.82 -3.39 -0.58
CA GLU A 30 25.10 -3.20 -2.02
C GLU A 30 24.07 -2.31 -2.76
N ARG A 31 23.22 -1.55 -2.05
CA ARG A 31 22.23 -0.65 -2.68
C ARG A 31 22.25 0.82 -2.25
N GLY A 32 23.34 1.30 -1.66
CA GLY A 32 23.46 2.70 -1.23
C GLY A 32 24.66 3.44 -1.81
N ILE A 33 24.53 4.00 -3.02
CA ILE A 33 25.46 4.96 -3.65
C ILE A 33 24.55 6.02 -4.29
N HIS A 34 24.59 7.34 -4.08
CA HIS A 34 25.51 8.30 -3.44
C HIS A 34 24.66 9.45 -2.85
N ALA A 35 25.03 9.98 -1.69
CA ALA A 35 24.68 11.33 -1.26
C ALA A 35 25.83 11.87 -0.40
N ASP A 36 26.81 12.48 -1.06
CA ASP A 36 27.89 13.21 -0.40
C ASP A 36 27.50 14.69 -0.26
N ASN A 37 27.74 15.21 0.93
CA ASN A 37 27.52 16.58 1.37
C ASN A 37 28.89 17.21 1.73
N GLU A 38 28.89 18.54 1.92
CA GLU A 38 29.97 19.46 2.36
C GLU A 38 30.61 20.30 1.23
N GLU A 39 30.83 21.63 1.30
CA GLU A 39 30.56 22.68 2.30
C GLU A 39 30.89 24.09 1.68
N SER A 40 30.08 25.11 2.00
CA SER A 40 30.26 26.59 2.05
C SER A 40 31.24 27.44 1.16
N ALA A 41 30.67 28.27 0.25
CA ALA A 41 30.80 29.75 -0.05
C ALA A 41 32.17 30.51 -0.17
N PRO A 42 32.28 31.77 -0.74
CA PRO A 42 31.48 32.54 -1.74
C PRO A 42 32.28 33.33 -2.86
N SER A 43 31.55 33.88 -3.85
CA SER A 43 31.79 35.15 -4.64
C SER A 43 33.00 35.31 -5.61
N ARG A 44 32.71 35.49 -6.91
CA ARG A 44 32.96 36.71 -7.74
C ARG A 44 33.33 36.40 -9.22
N ALA A 45 32.69 37.17 -10.12
CA ALA A 45 33.09 37.58 -11.48
C ALA A 45 33.06 36.60 -12.69
N ALA A 46 32.30 37.04 -13.71
CA ALA A 46 32.38 36.66 -15.14
C ALA A 46 33.75 37.05 -15.76
N PRO A 47 34.15 36.59 -16.97
CA PRO A 47 33.51 37.02 -18.24
C PRO A 47 33.53 36.03 -19.45
N THR A 48 32.55 36.22 -20.35
CA THR A 48 32.60 36.29 -21.85
C THR A 48 33.21 35.20 -22.77
N HIS A 49 32.49 35.02 -23.90
CA HIS A 49 32.84 34.43 -25.22
C HIS A 49 32.97 32.89 -25.24
N SER A 50 32.50 32.13 -26.23
CA SER A 50 32.18 32.45 -27.62
C SER A 50 31.21 31.42 -28.25
N VAL A 51 30.36 31.95 -29.13
CA VAL A 51 29.72 31.38 -30.34
C VAL A 51 30.40 30.13 -30.94
N GLN A 52 29.62 29.09 -31.27
CA GLN A 52 29.56 28.53 -32.64
C GLN A 52 28.40 27.54 -32.87
N SER A 53 27.80 27.73 -34.04
CA SER A 53 26.65 27.09 -34.68
C SER A 53 27.04 25.86 -35.52
N GLU A 54 25.99 25.24 -36.10
CA GLU A 54 25.99 24.25 -37.22
C GLU A 54 26.11 22.79 -36.76
N ASP A 55 25.39 21.79 -37.29
CA ASP A 55 24.61 21.68 -38.52
C ASP A 55 23.66 20.46 -38.45
N LEU A 56 22.53 20.54 -39.15
CA LEU A 56 21.70 19.38 -39.55
C LEU A 56 22.39 18.61 -40.69
N PRO A 57 22.08 17.32 -40.89
CA PRO A 57 21.37 17.01 -42.13
C PRO A 57 20.27 15.95 -42.02
N THR A 58 19.38 16.07 -42.99
CA THR A 58 18.17 15.32 -43.30
C THR A 58 18.44 14.04 -44.09
N ARG A 59 17.34 13.28 -44.30
CA ARG A 59 17.07 12.24 -45.34
C ARG A 59 17.24 10.79 -44.82
N GLY A 60 16.28 9.87 -44.92
CA GLY A 60 15.00 9.81 -45.63
C GLY A 60 14.75 8.37 -46.12
N ARG A 61 13.47 7.95 -46.16
CA ARG A 61 12.84 6.69 -46.64
C ARG A 61 12.16 5.93 -45.49
N GLY A 62 10.89 5.57 -45.52
CA GLY A 62 9.90 5.49 -46.60
C GLY A 62 9.15 4.16 -46.43
N ALA A 63 7.83 4.21 -46.24
CA ALA A 63 6.91 3.10 -46.46
C ALA A 63 5.47 3.63 -46.39
N GLU A 64 4.91 3.85 -47.57
CA GLU A 64 3.49 4.03 -47.84
C GLU A 64 2.75 2.69 -47.68
N THR A 65 1.52 2.72 -47.19
CA THR A 65 0.48 1.78 -47.65
C THR A 65 -0.90 2.44 -47.65
N GLU A 66 -1.58 2.14 -48.73
CA GLU A 66 -2.80 2.66 -49.35
C GLU A 66 -4.14 2.37 -48.64
N ILE A 67 -5.05 3.33 -48.81
CA ILE A 67 -6.43 3.23 -49.32
C ILE A 67 -7.50 2.48 -48.51
N ALA A 68 -8.54 3.23 -48.12
CA ALA A 68 -9.94 2.81 -48.28
C ALA A 68 -10.86 4.02 -48.58
N LYS A 69 -11.52 3.95 -49.74
CA LYS A 69 -12.53 4.87 -50.31
C LYS A 69 -13.86 4.88 -49.53
N ARG A 70 -14.54 6.03 -49.50
CA ARG A 70 -15.99 6.11 -49.76
C ARG A 70 -16.39 7.51 -50.30
N PRO A 71 -17.33 7.62 -51.26
CA PRO A 71 -17.50 8.82 -52.07
C PRO A 71 -18.59 9.77 -51.56
N GLU A 72 -18.37 11.06 -51.80
CA GLU A 72 -19.33 12.16 -51.67
C GLU A 72 -20.35 12.16 -52.81
N THR A 73 -21.61 12.47 -52.47
CA THR A 73 -22.74 12.63 -53.38
C THR A 73 -22.89 14.09 -53.82
N ALA A 74 -23.00 14.31 -55.12
CA ALA A 74 -23.29 15.59 -55.77
C ALA A 74 -24.71 16.12 -55.47
N PRO A 75 -24.96 17.43 -55.59
CA PRO A 75 -26.28 17.95 -55.90
C PRO A 75 -26.41 18.37 -57.37
N ASP A 76 -27.61 18.07 -57.85
CA ASP A 76 -28.15 18.08 -59.18
C ASP A 76 -28.33 19.50 -59.76
N LYS A 77 -28.08 19.63 -61.06
CA LYS A 77 -28.39 20.82 -61.87
C LYS A 77 -29.72 20.56 -62.55
N ASN A 78 -30.72 21.41 -62.32
CA ASN A 78 -31.89 21.47 -63.19
C ASN A 78 -32.05 22.87 -63.76
N ASP A 79 -31.52 23.00 -64.98
CA ASP A 79 -31.80 24.07 -65.92
C ASP A 79 -33.12 23.80 -66.66
N ALA A 80 -33.71 24.90 -67.10
CA ALA A 80 -34.65 25.03 -68.22
C ALA A 80 -36.11 24.59 -68.01
N ASN A 81 -36.99 25.59 -68.02
CA ASN A 81 -38.05 25.57 -69.03
C ASN A 81 -38.34 26.97 -69.57
N ILE A 82 -38.06 27.10 -70.87
CA ILE A 82 -38.27 28.25 -71.74
C ILE A 82 -39.70 28.14 -72.26
N SER A 83 -40.52 29.17 -72.05
CA SER A 83 -41.75 29.36 -72.82
C SER A 83 -41.78 30.74 -73.43
N SER A 84 -41.42 30.75 -74.71
CA SER A 84 -41.45 31.85 -75.66
C SER A 84 -42.88 32.30 -75.98
N ARG A 85 -43.14 33.62 -75.96
CA ARG A 85 -44.15 34.31 -76.78
C ARG A 85 -44.04 35.85 -76.64
N PRO A 86 -44.60 36.65 -77.57
CA PRO A 86 -43.80 37.40 -78.54
C PRO A 86 -43.64 38.89 -78.20
N ALA A 87 -42.60 39.48 -78.80
CA ALA A 87 -42.26 40.90 -78.73
C ALA A 87 -43.32 41.78 -79.41
N THR A 88 -43.98 42.63 -78.61
CA THR A 88 -44.69 43.82 -79.08
C THR A 88 -43.87 45.02 -78.67
N ALA A 89 -43.39 45.80 -79.64
CA ALA A 89 -42.64 47.04 -79.41
C ALA A 89 -43.54 48.11 -78.75
N PRO A 90 -43.17 48.67 -77.58
CA PRO A 90 -43.76 49.92 -77.11
C PRO A 90 -43.01 51.12 -77.74
N GLY A 91 -43.78 52.14 -78.13
CA GLY A 91 -43.31 53.41 -78.70
C GLY A 91 -42.41 54.23 -77.75
N PRO A 92 -42.07 55.48 -78.12
CA PRO A 92 -41.03 56.25 -77.47
C PRO A 92 -41.41 56.59 -76.02
N TYR A 93 -40.90 55.81 -75.06
CA TYR A 93 -40.92 56.15 -73.65
C TYR A 93 -39.78 57.14 -73.39
N SER A 94 -40.14 58.40 -73.12
CA SER A 94 -39.25 59.34 -72.46
C SER A 94 -38.86 58.78 -71.09
N PRO A 95 -37.56 58.71 -70.72
CA PRO A 95 -37.17 58.29 -69.39
C PRO A 95 -37.71 59.29 -68.35
N PRO A 96 -38.36 58.84 -67.27
CA PRO A 96 -38.65 59.74 -66.14
C PRO A 96 -37.33 60.22 -65.54
N ALA A 97 -37.32 61.50 -65.13
CA ALA A 97 -36.17 62.16 -64.50
C ALA A 97 -35.55 61.30 -63.39
N PRO A 98 -34.21 61.35 -63.19
CA PRO A 98 -33.56 60.60 -62.13
C PRO A 98 -34.19 60.99 -60.80
N GLN A 99 -34.94 60.07 -60.19
CA GLN A 99 -35.33 60.21 -58.81
C GLN A 99 -34.03 60.22 -58.00
N ALA A 100 -33.82 61.29 -57.25
CA ALA A 100 -32.70 61.45 -56.35
C ALA A 100 -32.56 60.16 -55.54
N ALA A 101 -31.38 59.53 -55.63
CA ALA A 101 -31.01 58.47 -54.71
C ALA A 101 -31.21 59.01 -53.30
N VAL A 102 -32.17 58.43 -52.57
CA VAL A 102 -32.24 58.62 -51.12
C VAL A 102 -30.87 58.24 -50.59
N PRO A 103 -30.14 59.15 -49.92
CA PRO A 103 -28.90 58.75 -49.26
C PRO A 103 -29.27 57.64 -48.28
N ALA A 104 -28.63 56.49 -48.39
CA ALA A 104 -28.69 55.47 -47.35
C ALA A 104 -28.45 56.19 -46.01
N PRO A 105 -29.29 55.95 -44.97
CA PRO A 105 -29.14 56.68 -43.72
C PRO A 105 -27.71 56.49 -43.24
N ALA A 106 -27.01 57.61 -43.02
CA ALA A 106 -25.67 57.61 -42.45
C ALA A 106 -25.77 56.85 -41.12
N ARG A 107 -25.26 55.61 -41.10
CA ARG A 107 -25.22 54.81 -39.88
C ARG A 107 -24.30 55.54 -38.91
N ASP A 108 -24.87 56.14 -37.87
CA ASP A 108 -24.10 56.82 -36.83
C ASP A 108 -23.04 55.88 -36.26
N ALA A 109 -21.82 56.35 -36.05
CA ALA A 109 -20.70 55.56 -35.51
C ALA A 109 -21.04 54.82 -34.19
N SER A 110 -22.06 55.29 -33.46
CA SER A 110 -22.63 54.64 -32.27
C SER A 110 -23.33 53.31 -32.56
N THR A 111 -23.91 53.13 -33.75
CA THR A 111 -24.63 51.91 -34.15
C THR A 111 -23.68 50.74 -34.45
N TYR A 112 -22.51 51.03 -35.03
CA TYR A 112 -21.46 50.04 -35.29
C TYR A 112 -20.90 49.43 -34.00
N GLY A 113 -20.60 50.25 -32.98
CA GLY A 113 -20.14 49.74 -31.68
C GLY A 113 -21.19 48.89 -30.97
N ALA A 114 -22.47 49.21 -31.15
CA ALA A 114 -23.56 48.41 -30.59
C ALA A 114 -23.76 47.07 -31.34
N GLU A 115 -23.53 47.02 -32.65
CA GLU A 115 -23.56 45.78 -33.44
C GLU A 115 -22.36 44.87 -33.16
N GLU A 116 -21.17 45.45 -32.95
CA GLU A 116 -19.97 44.72 -32.53
C GLU A 116 -20.13 44.11 -31.14
N LEU A 117 -20.61 44.88 -30.17
CA LEU A 117 -20.95 44.38 -28.83
C LEU A 117 -22.03 43.29 -28.87
N ARG A 118 -23.05 43.43 -29.73
CA ARG A 118 -24.07 42.38 -29.92
C ARG A 118 -23.49 41.09 -30.50
N SER A 119 -22.57 41.21 -31.45
CA SER A 119 -21.87 40.08 -32.06
C SER A 119 -20.96 39.39 -31.05
N GLU A 120 -20.27 40.16 -30.21
CA GLU A 120 -19.42 39.65 -29.13
C GLU A 120 -20.23 39.00 -28.01
N VAL A 121 -21.39 39.58 -27.63
CA VAL A 121 -22.33 38.94 -26.70
C VAL A 121 -22.84 37.62 -27.26
N ALA A 122 -23.16 37.55 -28.55
CA ALA A 122 -23.57 36.30 -29.18
C ALA A 122 -22.44 35.26 -29.17
N ARG A 123 -21.20 35.67 -29.48
CA ARG A 123 -20.01 34.81 -29.44
C ARG A 123 -19.73 34.26 -28.04
N LEU A 124 -19.71 35.15 -27.04
CA LEU A 124 -19.50 34.78 -25.63
C LEU A 124 -20.64 33.92 -25.08
N THR A 125 -21.88 34.14 -25.54
CA THR A 125 -23.01 33.29 -25.15
C THR A 125 -22.82 31.86 -25.67
N GLY A 126 -22.39 31.70 -26.93
CA GLY A 126 -22.05 30.39 -27.49
C GLY A 126 -20.91 29.69 -26.75
N GLU A 127 -19.84 30.43 -26.43
CA GLU A 127 -18.70 29.90 -25.65
C GLU A 127 -19.10 29.46 -24.23
N VAL A 128 -20.00 30.22 -23.57
CA VAL A 128 -20.54 29.85 -22.25
C VAL A 128 -21.40 28.59 -22.32
N GLU A 129 -22.20 28.41 -23.36
CA GLU A 129 -23.01 27.21 -23.56
C GLU A 129 -22.13 25.96 -23.80
N GLU A 130 -21.08 26.10 -24.60
CA GLU A 130 -20.09 25.04 -24.84
C GLU A 130 -19.37 24.63 -23.54
N LEU A 131 -18.83 25.60 -22.79
CA LEU A 131 -18.15 25.33 -21.51
C LEU A 131 -19.09 24.72 -20.47
N ARG A 132 -20.37 25.10 -20.45
CA ARG A 132 -21.37 24.48 -19.58
C ARG A 132 -21.60 23.01 -19.94
N HIS A 133 -21.69 22.70 -21.23
CA HIS A 133 -21.87 21.33 -21.69
C HIS A 133 -20.63 20.46 -21.38
N GLU A 134 -19.43 20.99 -21.62
CA GLU A 134 -18.18 20.31 -21.30
C GLU A 134 -18.06 20.05 -19.79
N ARG A 135 -18.41 21.03 -18.95
CA ARG A 135 -18.48 20.85 -17.50
C ARG A 135 -19.46 19.76 -17.08
N GLU A 136 -20.64 19.72 -17.68
CA GLU A 136 -21.64 18.69 -17.37
C GLU A 136 -21.15 17.28 -17.73
N ILE A 137 -20.50 17.12 -18.88
CA ILE A 137 -19.88 15.86 -19.29
C ILE A 137 -18.76 15.46 -18.33
N ASN A 138 -17.88 16.41 -17.98
CA ASN A 138 -16.77 16.18 -17.06
C ASN A 138 -17.25 15.87 -15.65
N GLU A 139 -18.30 16.53 -15.16
CA GLU A 139 -18.92 16.26 -13.85
C GLU A 139 -19.58 14.88 -13.82
N LYS A 140 -20.27 14.48 -14.90
CA LYS A 140 -20.81 13.12 -15.04
C LYS A 140 -19.69 12.08 -15.11
N GLY A 141 -18.65 12.33 -15.89
CA GLY A 141 -17.48 11.45 -16.00
C GLY A 141 -16.78 11.26 -14.66
N LYS A 142 -16.53 12.35 -13.94
CA LYS A 142 -15.99 12.33 -12.57
C LYS A 142 -16.90 11.58 -11.60
N SER A 143 -18.21 11.83 -11.63
CA SER A 143 -19.17 11.13 -10.75
C SER A 143 -19.20 9.62 -11.01
N GLU A 144 -19.16 9.19 -12.27
CA GLU A 144 -19.13 7.76 -12.62
C GLU A 144 -17.79 7.10 -12.25
N GLU A 145 -16.67 7.82 -12.41
CA GLU A 145 -15.35 7.35 -11.98
C GLU A 145 -15.26 7.27 -10.45
N GLU A 146 -15.78 8.25 -9.73
CA GLU A 146 -15.89 8.26 -8.26
C GLU A 146 -16.76 7.11 -7.75
N LYS A 147 -17.94 6.89 -8.35
CA LYS A 147 -18.80 5.74 -8.01
C LYS A 147 -18.09 4.42 -8.27
N LYS A 148 -17.37 4.28 -9.39
CA LYS A 148 -16.60 3.08 -9.72
C LYS A 148 -15.43 2.87 -8.76
N ALA A 149 -14.74 3.93 -8.37
CA ALA A 149 -13.68 3.90 -7.37
C ALA A 149 -14.24 3.51 -6.01
N GLN A 150 -15.35 4.10 -5.58
CA GLN A 150 -16.05 3.76 -4.33
C GLN A 150 -16.54 2.31 -4.33
N ALA A 151 -17.07 1.81 -5.44
CA ALA A 151 -17.48 0.41 -5.57
C ALA A 151 -16.28 -0.55 -5.45
N ARG A 152 -15.14 -0.21 -6.08
CA ARG A 152 -13.90 -0.99 -5.93
C ARG A 152 -13.36 -0.96 -4.51
N VAL A 153 -13.40 0.20 -3.85
CA VAL A 153 -12.99 0.33 -2.44
C VAL A 153 -13.88 -0.53 -1.56
N ALA A 154 -15.20 -0.47 -1.71
CA ALA A 154 -16.12 -1.31 -0.94
C ALA A 154 -15.92 -2.81 -1.19
N GLU A 155 -15.64 -3.20 -2.44
CA GLU A 155 -15.31 -4.59 -2.78
C GLU A 155 -13.97 -5.02 -2.15
N LEU A 156 -12.97 -4.15 -2.15
CA LEU A 156 -11.68 -4.41 -1.53
C LEU A 156 -11.80 -4.50 0.00
N GLU A 157 -12.59 -3.64 0.63
CA GLU A 157 -12.90 -3.70 2.07
C GLU A 157 -13.62 -4.99 2.43
N LYS A 158 -14.59 -5.42 1.61
CA LYS A 158 -15.27 -6.71 1.79
C LYS A 158 -14.28 -7.87 1.68
N LYS A 159 -13.43 -7.89 0.66
CA LYS A 159 -12.38 -8.91 0.48
C LYS A 159 -11.37 -8.89 1.62
N LEU A 160 -11.02 -7.71 2.13
CA LEU A 160 -10.12 -7.56 3.28
C LEU A 160 -10.73 -8.19 4.53
N LYS A 161 -12.03 -7.97 4.77
CA LYS A 161 -12.77 -8.56 5.89
C LYS A 161 -12.98 -10.07 5.74
N GLU A 162 -13.10 -10.58 4.51
CA GLU A 162 -13.18 -12.02 4.23
C GLU A 162 -11.82 -12.73 4.39
N LEU A 163 -10.71 -12.04 4.10
CA LEU A 163 -9.34 -12.57 4.21
C LEU A 163 -8.71 -12.39 5.59
N GLN A 164 -9.18 -11.42 6.38
CA GLN A 164 -8.84 -11.26 7.78
C GLN A 164 -9.95 -11.90 8.61
N PRO A 165 -9.85 -13.20 9.00
CA PRO A 165 -10.72 -13.69 10.06
C PRO A 165 -10.51 -12.78 11.27
N ASP A 166 -11.60 -12.29 11.87
CA ASP A 166 -11.65 -11.34 12.98
C ASP A 166 -10.44 -11.51 13.89
N THR A 167 -9.36 -10.74 13.66
CA THR A 167 -8.20 -10.81 14.54
C THR A 167 -8.72 -10.32 15.87
N PRO A 168 -8.74 -11.18 16.91
CA PRO A 168 -9.32 -10.83 18.19
C PRO A 168 -8.64 -9.54 18.65
N LYS A 169 -9.38 -8.45 18.70
CA LYS A 169 -8.89 -7.20 19.26
C LYS A 169 -8.99 -7.33 20.77
N VAL A 170 -8.00 -6.79 21.49
CA VAL A 170 -8.04 -6.75 22.95
C VAL A 170 -9.37 -6.09 23.34
N PRO A 171 -10.22 -6.75 24.14
CA PRO A 171 -11.51 -6.19 24.53
C PRO A 171 -11.31 -4.80 25.10
N GLU A 172 -12.13 -3.84 24.66
CA GLU A 172 -11.98 -2.44 25.09
C GLU A 172 -12.02 -2.33 26.62
N GLY A 173 -11.03 -1.64 27.19
CA GLY A 173 -10.87 -1.48 28.65
C GLY A 173 -10.08 -2.58 29.37
N LYS A 174 -9.69 -3.67 28.70
CA LYS A 174 -8.80 -4.70 29.27
C LYS A 174 -7.35 -4.50 28.83
N THR A 175 -6.43 -4.86 29.70
CA THR A 175 -5.01 -4.93 29.30
C THR A 175 -4.79 -6.13 28.36
N PRO A 176 -3.80 -6.05 27.45
CA PRO A 176 -3.48 -7.18 26.58
C PRO A 176 -3.09 -8.44 27.38
N LEU A 177 -2.50 -8.28 28.57
CA LEU A 177 -2.18 -9.39 29.46
C LEU A 177 -3.44 -10.06 30.04
N GLU A 178 -4.42 -9.28 30.48
CA GLU A 178 -5.70 -9.83 30.96
C GLU A 178 -6.47 -10.54 29.84
N ALA A 179 -6.49 -9.95 28.64
CA ALA A 179 -7.10 -10.57 27.47
C ALA A 179 -6.41 -11.89 27.11
N ALA A 180 -5.08 -11.97 27.22
CA ALA A 180 -4.34 -13.22 27.01
C ALA A 180 -4.71 -14.30 28.04
N LYS A 181 -4.84 -13.91 29.32
CA LYS A 181 -5.26 -14.84 30.39
C LYS A 181 -6.66 -15.38 30.16
N GLU A 182 -7.60 -14.49 29.85
CA GLU A 182 -9.00 -14.85 29.59
C GLU A 182 -9.14 -15.74 28.36
N ALA A 183 -8.44 -15.40 27.29
CA ALA A 183 -8.37 -16.23 26.09
C ALA A 183 -7.83 -17.62 26.40
N PHE A 184 -6.73 -17.70 27.16
CA PHE A 184 -6.14 -18.97 27.58
C PHE A 184 -7.09 -19.79 28.47
N SER A 185 -7.78 -19.16 29.42
CA SER A 185 -8.78 -19.85 30.26
C SER A 185 -10.02 -20.27 29.49
N SER A 186 -10.30 -19.65 28.34
CA SER A 186 -11.41 -20.00 27.45
C SER A 186 -10.99 -21.01 26.36
N ASP A 187 -9.84 -21.67 26.49
CA ASP A 187 -9.23 -22.55 25.48
C ASP A 187 -9.00 -21.92 24.10
N ARG A 188 -9.08 -20.58 24.00
CA ARG A 188 -8.77 -19.81 22.78
C ARG A 188 -7.28 -19.54 22.73
N TYR A 189 -6.51 -20.58 22.42
CA TYR A 189 -5.06 -20.53 22.44
C TYR A 189 -4.45 -19.63 21.36
N ASP A 190 -5.10 -19.50 20.20
CA ASP A 190 -4.70 -18.56 19.14
C ASP A 190 -4.78 -17.10 19.62
N ASP A 191 -5.94 -16.71 20.17
CA ASP A 191 -6.17 -15.40 20.77
C ASP A 191 -5.17 -15.13 21.91
N ALA A 192 -4.93 -16.13 22.76
CA ALA A 192 -3.99 -16.03 23.87
C ALA A 192 -2.56 -15.73 23.39
N VAL A 193 -2.12 -16.40 22.31
CA VAL A 193 -0.81 -16.15 21.69
C VAL A 193 -0.75 -14.75 21.11
N LEU A 194 -1.80 -14.30 20.42
CA LEU A 194 -1.88 -12.97 19.83
C LEU A 194 -1.76 -11.89 20.90
N PHE A 195 -2.61 -11.95 21.92
CA PHE A 195 -2.64 -10.97 23.01
C PHE A 195 -1.36 -10.96 23.83
N ALA A 196 -0.80 -12.14 24.15
CA ALA A 196 0.48 -12.21 24.84
C ALA A 196 1.61 -11.62 24.00
N SER A 197 1.59 -11.80 22.68
CA SER A 197 2.60 -11.20 21.79
C SER A 197 2.51 -9.68 21.78
N GLN A 198 1.31 -9.10 21.85
CA GLN A 198 1.14 -7.64 21.96
C GLN A 198 1.71 -7.07 23.27
N VAL A 199 1.70 -7.85 24.38
CA VAL A 199 2.39 -7.44 25.62
C VAL A 199 3.89 -7.40 25.37
N LEU A 200 4.43 -8.46 24.76
CA LEU A 200 5.86 -8.64 24.54
C LEU A 200 6.46 -7.69 23.51
N GLU A 201 5.65 -7.19 22.58
CA GLU A 201 6.02 -6.10 21.65
C GLU A 201 6.21 -4.76 22.37
N LYS A 202 5.43 -4.52 23.43
CA LYS A 202 5.51 -3.28 24.22
C LYS A 202 6.61 -3.36 25.28
N SER A 203 6.77 -4.51 25.91
CA SER A 203 7.78 -4.75 26.93
C SER A 203 8.24 -6.20 26.93
N ASP A 204 9.55 -6.41 26.80
CA ASP A 204 10.17 -7.75 26.82
C ASP A 204 10.78 -8.11 28.19
N THR A 205 10.69 -7.20 29.16
CA THR A 205 11.20 -7.35 30.52
C THR A 205 10.18 -6.89 31.57
N GLY A 206 10.30 -7.41 32.80
CA GLY A 206 9.40 -7.10 33.90
C GLY A 206 8.33 -8.17 34.17
N LYS A 207 7.45 -7.88 35.13
CA LYS A 207 6.44 -8.83 35.63
C LYS A 207 5.35 -9.17 34.60
N GLU A 208 4.97 -8.20 33.77
CA GLU A 208 3.99 -8.43 32.71
C GLU A 208 4.58 -9.27 31.58
N ALA A 209 5.85 -9.00 31.22
CA ALA A 209 6.55 -9.76 30.19
C ALA A 209 6.81 -11.21 30.60
N GLU A 210 7.22 -11.48 31.86
CA GLU A 210 7.38 -12.86 32.34
C GLU A 210 6.05 -13.62 32.29
N GLU A 211 4.94 -12.98 32.67
CA GLU A 211 3.64 -13.63 32.68
C GLU A 211 3.09 -13.85 31.27
N ALA A 212 3.21 -12.86 30.38
CA ALA A 212 2.83 -12.99 28.98
C ALA A 212 3.64 -14.07 28.27
N THR A 213 4.95 -14.13 28.51
CA THR A 213 5.82 -15.19 27.97
C THR A 213 5.37 -16.57 28.44
N TYR A 214 5.03 -16.71 29.72
CA TYR A 214 4.53 -17.97 30.28
C TYR A 214 3.21 -18.39 29.61
N ILE A 215 2.24 -17.46 29.51
CA ILE A 215 0.93 -17.73 28.91
C ILE A 215 1.08 -18.12 27.44
N ARG A 216 1.94 -17.43 26.68
CA ARG A 216 2.19 -17.73 25.27
C ARG A 216 2.81 -19.12 25.09
N GLY A 217 3.79 -19.47 25.93
CA GLY A 217 4.38 -20.80 25.95
C GLY A 217 3.37 -21.89 26.29
N GLU A 218 2.51 -21.68 27.30
CA GLU A 218 1.45 -22.62 27.67
C GLU A 218 0.42 -22.80 26.55
N ALA A 219 0.05 -21.71 25.88
CA ALA A 219 -0.86 -21.75 24.74
C ALA A 219 -0.25 -22.57 23.59
N TYR A 220 1.02 -22.36 23.27
CA TYR A 220 1.72 -23.18 22.28
C TYR A 220 1.81 -24.66 22.69
N TYR A 221 2.06 -24.94 23.97
CA TYR A 221 2.09 -26.31 24.49
C TYR A 221 0.74 -27.01 24.31
N LYS A 222 -0.36 -26.33 24.63
CA LYS A 222 -1.74 -26.84 24.45
C LYS A 222 -2.07 -27.09 22.99
N LYS A 223 -1.56 -26.25 22.09
CA LYS A 223 -1.64 -26.43 20.63
C LYS A 223 -0.68 -27.49 20.07
N GLN A 224 0.06 -28.20 20.93
CA GLN A 224 1.10 -29.18 20.53
C GLN A 224 2.24 -28.57 19.70
N GLN A 225 2.41 -27.24 19.72
CA GLN A 225 3.50 -26.54 19.05
C GLN A 225 4.73 -26.51 19.97
N PHE A 226 5.24 -27.69 20.32
CA PHE A 226 6.28 -27.87 21.34
C PHE A 226 7.56 -27.07 21.06
N ASN A 227 7.98 -26.98 19.79
CA ASN A 227 9.15 -26.17 19.40
C ASN A 227 8.99 -24.70 19.79
N LYS A 228 7.83 -24.10 19.54
CA LYS A 228 7.57 -22.69 19.88
C LYS A 228 7.44 -22.51 21.39
N ALA A 229 6.78 -23.45 22.06
CA ALA A 229 6.66 -23.44 23.52
C ALA A 229 8.04 -23.46 24.20
N ILE A 230 8.97 -24.29 23.70
CA ILE A 230 10.35 -24.35 24.23
C ILE A 230 11.07 -23.00 24.10
N VAL A 231 10.91 -22.30 22.97
CA VAL A 231 11.52 -20.97 22.76
C VAL A 231 10.98 -19.96 23.76
N ASP A 232 9.67 -19.92 23.98
CA ASP A 232 9.09 -19.01 24.98
C ASP A 232 9.57 -19.35 26.40
N PHE A 233 9.59 -20.63 26.75
CA PHE A 233 10.04 -21.06 28.06
C PHE A 233 11.54 -20.91 28.28
N SER A 234 12.38 -20.89 27.23
CA SER A 234 13.83 -20.68 27.38
C SER A 234 14.19 -19.26 27.79
N HIS A 235 13.28 -18.30 27.66
CA HIS A 235 13.49 -16.95 28.20
C HIS A 235 13.51 -16.91 29.74
N PHE A 236 12.96 -17.89 30.45
CA PHE A 236 13.00 -17.91 31.92
C PHE A 236 14.40 -18.17 32.50
N PRO A 237 15.16 -19.18 32.03
CA PRO A 237 16.54 -19.36 32.44
C PRO A 237 17.47 -18.23 32.00
N GLU A 238 17.17 -17.55 30.89
CA GLU A 238 18.01 -16.47 30.35
C GLU A 238 17.69 -15.11 30.98
N LYS A 239 16.43 -14.65 30.82
CA LYS A 239 15.95 -13.31 31.19
C LYS A 239 15.24 -13.27 32.55
N PHE A 240 14.44 -14.28 32.88
CA PHE A 240 13.56 -14.27 34.07
C PHE A 240 14.03 -15.22 35.18
N GLN A 241 15.32 -15.15 35.55
CA GLN A 241 15.96 -16.08 36.49
C GLN A 241 15.34 -16.09 37.90
N LYS A 242 14.80 -14.94 38.35
CA LYS A 242 14.19 -14.78 39.68
C LYS A 242 12.67 -14.96 39.67
N SER A 243 12.09 -15.30 38.52
CA SER A 243 10.64 -15.43 38.38
C SER A 243 10.11 -16.65 39.12
N SER A 244 8.92 -16.55 39.69
CA SER A 244 8.19 -17.69 40.26
C SER A 244 7.77 -18.70 39.17
N TYR A 245 7.72 -18.26 37.91
CA TYR A 245 7.43 -19.11 36.75
C TYR A 245 8.65 -19.90 36.27
N HIS A 246 9.86 -19.56 36.71
CA HIS A 246 11.08 -20.23 36.25
C HIS A 246 11.09 -21.75 36.46
N PRO A 247 10.80 -22.31 37.67
CA PRO A 247 10.72 -23.75 37.83
C PRO A 247 9.61 -24.39 36.99
N LYS A 248 8.50 -23.68 36.75
CA LYS A 248 7.39 -24.14 35.90
C LYS A 248 7.80 -24.20 34.44
N ALA A 249 8.49 -23.17 33.93
CA ALA A 249 8.99 -23.11 32.58
C ALA A 249 9.99 -24.24 32.30
N LEU A 250 10.94 -24.49 33.20
CA LEU A 250 11.88 -25.61 33.08
C LEU A 250 11.17 -26.98 33.03
N LEU A 251 10.14 -27.16 33.87
CA LEU A 251 9.32 -28.37 33.83
C LEU A 251 8.63 -28.51 32.47
N ARG A 252 8.03 -27.43 31.95
CA ARG A 252 7.36 -27.43 30.66
C ARG A 252 8.29 -27.70 29.49
N ILE A 253 9.52 -27.17 29.50
CA ILE A 253 10.54 -27.50 28.49
C ILE A 253 10.81 -29.01 28.50
N ALA A 254 11.02 -29.59 29.67
CA ALA A 254 11.24 -31.02 29.79
C ALA A 254 10.04 -31.83 29.26
N GLU A 255 8.81 -31.44 29.61
CA GLU A 255 7.59 -32.06 29.09
C GLU A 255 7.46 -31.92 27.57
N CYS A 256 7.80 -30.76 26.99
CA CYS A 256 7.82 -30.56 25.54
C CYS A 256 8.78 -31.55 24.86
N PHE A 257 10.00 -31.71 25.39
CA PHE A 257 10.96 -32.69 24.87
C PHE A 257 10.46 -34.13 25.02
N GLU A 258 9.76 -34.46 26.12
CA GLU A 258 9.12 -35.77 26.27
C GLU A 258 8.06 -36.00 25.19
N MET A 259 7.21 -35.03 24.93
CA MET A 259 6.15 -35.10 23.91
C MET A 259 6.72 -35.23 22.50
N MET A 260 7.90 -34.65 22.25
CA MET A 260 8.65 -34.81 20.99
C MET A 260 9.42 -36.13 20.89
N GLY A 261 9.38 -36.99 21.92
CA GLY A 261 10.12 -38.25 21.95
C GLY A 261 11.61 -38.12 22.29
N ARG A 262 12.11 -36.89 22.54
CA ARG A 262 13.49 -36.57 22.89
C ARG A 262 13.75 -36.79 24.38
N LYS A 263 13.71 -38.05 24.81
CA LYS A 263 13.77 -38.45 26.23
C LYS A 263 15.07 -38.04 26.92
N ASP A 264 16.21 -38.08 26.23
CA ASP A 264 17.50 -37.76 26.84
C ASP A 264 17.66 -36.26 27.09
N ASP A 265 17.16 -35.42 26.18
CA ASP A 265 17.06 -33.97 26.40
C ASP A 265 16.11 -33.66 27.56
N ALA A 266 14.94 -34.29 27.60
CA ALA A 266 13.99 -34.12 28.70
C ALA A 266 14.62 -34.47 30.07
N LYS A 267 15.40 -35.56 30.15
CA LYS A 267 16.13 -35.93 31.38
C LYS A 267 17.09 -34.84 31.81
N ALA A 268 17.82 -34.22 30.87
CA ALA A 268 18.75 -33.15 31.19
C ALA A 268 18.05 -31.96 31.85
N PHE A 269 16.89 -31.55 31.35
CA PHE A 269 16.09 -30.46 31.94
C PHE A 269 15.45 -30.85 33.28
N TYR A 270 14.97 -32.08 33.44
CA TYR A 270 14.50 -32.55 34.75
C TYR A 270 15.62 -32.61 35.79
N SER A 271 16.83 -33.00 35.41
CA SER A 271 17.99 -32.96 36.29
C SER A 271 18.35 -31.53 36.68
N ASP A 272 18.39 -30.60 35.72
CA ASP A 272 18.65 -29.19 36.01
C ASP A 272 17.61 -28.58 36.96
N LEU A 273 16.33 -28.93 36.77
CA LEU A 273 15.24 -28.52 37.66
C LEU A 273 15.39 -29.08 39.08
N LEU A 274 15.92 -30.30 39.23
CA LEU A 274 16.23 -30.88 40.55
C LEU A 274 17.42 -30.23 41.22
N ASP A 275 18.44 -29.89 40.45
CA ASP A 275 19.67 -29.29 40.97
C ASP A 275 19.39 -27.86 41.44
N LYS A 276 18.63 -27.08 40.66
CA LYS A 276 18.31 -25.68 40.96
C LYS A 276 17.12 -25.51 41.92
N PHE A 277 16.06 -26.31 41.77
CA PHE A 277 14.80 -26.13 42.49
C PHE A 277 14.30 -27.41 43.20
N PRO A 278 15.13 -28.09 44.02
CA PRO A 278 14.79 -29.39 44.61
C PRO A 278 13.59 -29.39 45.55
N LYS A 279 13.27 -28.24 46.16
CA LYS A 279 12.21 -28.11 47.18
C LYS A 279 10.85 -27.73 46.60
N THR A 280 10.81 -27.28 45.34
CA THR A 280 9.57 -26.84 44.66
C THR A 280 8.67 -28.03 44.29
N GLY A 281 7.40 -27.76 44.01
CA GLY A 281 6.47 -28.81 43.55
C GLY A 281 6.93 -29.42 42.23
N GLU A 282 7.44 -28.58 41.34
CA GLU A 282 7.98 -28.90 40.03
C GLU A 282 9.24 -29.77 40.17
N GLY A 283 10.16 -29.43 41.07
CA GLY A 283 11.33 -30.25 41.39
C GLY A 283 10.94 -31.64 41.91
N LYS A 284 9.98 -31.74 42.83
CA LYS A 284 9.47 -33.05 43.29
C LYS A 284 8.88 -33.87 42.14
N LEU A 285 8.16 -33.22 41.22
CA LEU A 285 7.58 -33.88 40.04
C LEU A 285 8.67 -34.37 39.08
N ALA A 286 9.70 -33.57 38.82
CA ALA A 286 10.87 -33.94 38.03
C ALA A 286 11.57 -35.18 38.60
N LYS A 287 11.72 -35.25 39.93
CA LYS A 287 12.26 -36.43 40.63
C LYS A 287 11.46 -37.69 40.33
N LYS A 288 10.13 -37.58 40.34
CA LYS A 288 9.23 -38.69 40.07
C LYS A 288 9.35 -39.13 38.61
N ARG A 289 9.34 -38.19 37.65
CA ARG A 289 9.46 -38.47 36.21
C ARG A 289 10.78 -39.16 35.85
N LEU A 290 11.90 -38.71 36.43
CA LEU A 290 13.22 -39.32 36.21
C LEU A 290 13.32 -40.75 36.77
N LYS A 291 12.69 -41.03 37.91
CA LYS A 291 12.72 -42.37 38.52
C LYS A 291 11.87 -43.39 37.77
N LEU A 292 10.75 -42.97 37.18
CA LEU A 292 9.80 -43.85 36.50
C LEU A 292 10.30 -44.32 35.12
N LYS A 293 11.32 -43.69 34.55
CA LYS A 293 11.80 -43.96 33.18
C LYS A 293 13.20 -44.61 33.14
N LYS A 294 13.53 -45.38 34.19
CA LYS A 294 14.69 -46.28 34.18
C LYS A 294 14.38 -47.56 33.40
#